data_AF-A0A5N4B6J2-F1
#
_entry.id   AF-A0A5N4B6J2-F1
#
_cell.length_a   1.000
_cell.length_b   1.000
_cell.length_c   1.000
_cell.angle_alpha   90.00
_cell.angle_beta   90.00
_cell.angle_gamma   90.00
#
_symmetry.space_group_name_H-M   'P 1'
#
loop_
_entity.id
_entity.type
_entity.pdbx_description
1 polymer ?
#
loop_
_entity_poly.entity_id
_entity_poly.type
_entity_poly.pdbx_seq_one_letter_code
_entity_poly.pdbx_strand_id
1 'polypeptide(L)'
;MQPIYLPQPTEEQWKSVADSFQRKWQFPHCIGAIDGKHVVIKKPGKSGSSYINYKHTFSIVLMAVVDSDYKFITIDVGSQGRFSDGNVFSTGVLAKKLLDHTLHLPAPTEMRPSHYLRI
;
A
#
# COMPACT_ATOMS: atom_id res chain seq x y z
N MET A 1 -13.04 -7.23 2.10
CA MET A 1 -12.49 -6.69 3.38
C MET A 1 -12.96 -5.26 3.62
N GLN A 2 -12.89 -4.37 2.63
CA GLN A 2 -13.72 -3.16 2.65
C GLN A 2 -15.19 -3.53 2.37
N PRO A 3 -16.19 -2.82 2.95
CA PRO A 3 -16.04 -1.71 3.89
C PRO A 3 -15.95 -2.13 5.37
N ILE A 4 -16.20 -3.41 5.70
CA ILE A 4 -16.45 -3.85 7.08
C ILE A 4 -15.19 -3.87 7.96
N TYR A 5 -14.04 -4.32 7.44
CA TYR A 5 -12.81 -4.53 8.23
C TYR A 5 -11.73 -3.48 7.98
N LEU A 6 -11.71 -2.88 6.79
CA LEU A 6 -10.80 -1.80 6.41
C LEU A 6 -11.64 -0.74 5.70
N PRO A 7 -12.35 0.13 6.45
CA PRO A 7 -13.13 1.19 5.84
C PRO A 7 -12.22 2.11 5.02
N GLN A 8 -12.81 2.81 4.06
CA GLN A 8 -12.05 3.76 3.26
C GLN A 8 -11.57 4.91 4.17
N PRO A 9 -10.27 5.25 4.14
CA PRO A 9 -9.76 6.30 5.01
C PRO A 9 -10.38 7.67 4.68
N THR A 10 -10.60 8.48 5.72
CA THR A 10 -10.97 9.89 5.57
C THR A 10 -9.73 10.78 5.43
N GLU A 11 -9.93 12.02 5.00
CA GLU A 11 -8.85 13.01 4.91
C GLU A 11 -8.15 13.22 6.26
N GLU A 12 -8.90 13.25 7.37
CA GLU A 12 -8.38 13.38 8.74
C GLU A 12 -7.52 12.18 9.13
N GLN A 13 -7.91 10.96 8.72
CA GLN A 13 -7.12 9.77 8.98
C GLN A 13 -5.79 9.82 8.22
N TRP A 14 -5.78 10.25 6.96
CA TRP A 14 -4.54 10.45 6.20
C TRP A 14 -3.64 11.50 6.83
N LYS A 15 -4.19 12.63 7.29
CA LYS A 15 -3.44 13.66 8.04
C LYS A 15 -2.82 13.08 9.31
N SER A 16 -3.59 12.31 10.08
CA SER A 16 -3.09 11.65 11.29
C SER A 16 -1.95 10.66 11.00
N VAL A 17 -2.01 9.94 9.87
CA VAL A 17 -0.92 9.06 9.42
C VAL A 17 0.31 9.89 9.07
N ALA A 18 0.17 10.95 8.28
CA ALA A 18 1.26 11.87 7.92
C ALA A 18 1.95 12.47 9.14
N ASP A 19 1.18 12.94 10.12
CA ASP A 19 1.72 13.48 11.36
C ASP A 19 2.48 12.42 12.17
N SER A 20 2.00 11.17 12.15
CA SER A 20 2.64 10.06 12.87
C SER A 20 3.95 9.64 12.20
N PHE A 21 3.99 9.61 10.87
CA PHE A 21 5.24 9.40 10.12
C PHE A 21 6.25 10.51 10.37
N GLN A 22 5.81 11.78 10.37
CA GLN A 22 6.69 12.90 10.69
C GLN A 22 7.29 12.77 12.09
N ARG A 23 6.47 12.44 13.10
CA ARG A 23 6.95 12.32 14.49
C ARG A 23 7.89 11.14 14.71
N LYS A 24 7.62 9.98 14.11
CA LYS A 24 8.37 8.73 14.36
C LYS A 24 9.57 8.55 13.45
N TRP A 25 9.42 8.95 12.20
CA TRP A 25 10.35 8.61 11.12
C TRP A 25 10.92 9.84 10.44
N GLN A 26 10.59 11.05 10.91
CA GLN A 26 11.04 12.33 10.32
C GLN A 26 10.73 12.42 8.81
N PHE A 27 9.62 11.80 8.41
CA PHE A 27 9.21 11.70 7.01
C PHE A 27 7.91 12.49 6.79
N PRO A 28 8.01 13.80 6.50
CA PRO A 28 6.85 14.68 6.45
C PRO A 28 5.92 14.31 5.30
N HIS A 29 4.62 14.52 5.51
CA HIS A 29 3.56 14.28 4.53
C HIS A 29 3.42 12.82 4.04
N CYS A 30 4.11 11.86 4.67
CA CYS A 30 3.99 10.46 4.31
C CYS A 30 2.67 9.88 4.81
N ILE A 31 1.76 9.61 3.89
CA ILE A 31 0.44 9.07 4.17
C ILE A 31 0.41 7.54 4.27
N GLY A 32 1.53 6.87 4.07
CA GLY A 32 1.63 5.41 4.17
C GLY A 32 2.85 4.84 3.47
N ALA A 33 3.23 3.63 3.85
CA ALA A 33 4.25 2.83 3.17
C ALA A 33 3.57 1.68 2.43
N ILE A 34 3.95 1.43 1.17
CA ILE A 34 3.36 0.40 0.33
C ILE A 34 4.37 -0.72 0.04
N ASP A 35 3.93 -1.96 0.14
CA ASP A 35 4.74 -3.12 -0.26
C ASP A 35 3.88 -4.35 -0.61
N GLY A 36 4.46 -5.27 -1.38
CA GLY A 36 3.86 -6.53 -1.77
C GLY A 36 4.36 -7.72 -0.95
N LYS A 37 3.45 -8.63 -0.58
CA LYS A 37 3.74 -9.88 0.13
C LYS A 37 3.20 -11.06 -0.65
N HIS A 38 4.08 -12.01 -0.99
CA HIS A 38 3.63 -13.31 -1.51
C HIS A 38 3.02 -14.15 -0.39
N VAL A 39 1.74 -14.49 -0.53
CA VAL A 39 1.04 -15.46 0.31
C VAL A 39 1.05 -16.80 -0.42
N VAL A 40 1.74 -17.78 0.15
CA VAL A 40 1.87 -19.12 -0.43
C VAL A 40 0.50 -19.80 -0.43
N ILE A 41 0.15 -20.41 -1.56
CA ILE A 41 -1.09 -21.14 -1.76
C ILE A 41 -0.82 -22.52 -2.34
N LYS A 42 -1.79 -23.42 -2.21
CA LYS A 42 -1.80 -24.65 -3.02
C LYS A 42 -1.96 -24.29 -4.49
N LYS A 43 -1.25 -25.00 -5.37
CA LYS A 43 -1.36 -24.83 -6.83
C LYS A 43 -2.84 -24.86 -7.26
N PRO A 44 -3.37 -23.77 -7.86
CA PRO A 44 -4.70 -23.80 -8.42
C PRO A 44 -4.78 -24.79 -9.60
N GLY A 45 -5.92 -25.46 -9.76
CA GLY A 45 -6.12 -26.39 -10.87
C GLY A 45 -5.96 -25.70 -12.23
N LYS A 46 -5.33 -26.38 -13.20
CA LYS A 46 -5.14 -25.89 -14.58
C LYS A 46 -4.44 -24.52 -14.69
N SER A 47 -3.68 -24.10 -13.67
CA SER A 47 -3.10 -22.75 -13.62
C SER A 47 -1.74 -22.57 -14.30
N GLY A 48 -1.16 -23.64 -14.86
CA GLY A 48 0.21 -23.61 -15.37
C GLY A 48 1.20 -23.05 -14.33
N SER A 49 2.04 -22.11 -14.76
CA SER A 49 3.01 -21.36 -13.94
C SER A 49 2.50 -20.00 -13.47
N SER A 50 1.24 -19.65 -13.72
CA SER A 50 0.75 -18.28 -13.51
C SER A 50 0.90 -17.77 -12.07
N TYR A 51 0.84 -18.67 -11.09
CA TYR A 51 0.99 -18.34 -9.66
C TYR A 51 2.39 -18.61 -9.13
N ILE A 52 3.35 -19.03 -9.96
CA ILE A 52 4.72 -19.29 -9.51
C ILE A 52 5.44 -17.96 -9.34
N ASN A 53 5.96 -17.72 -8.13
CA ASN A 53 6.82 -16.58 -7.85
C ASN A 53 8.30 -16.88 -8.12
N TYR A 54 9.15 -15.86 -7.93
CA TYR A 54 10.60 -15.97 -8.11
C TYR A 54 11.30 -16.96 -7.16
N LYS A 55 10.60 -17.41 -6.10
CA LYS A 55 11.09 -18.45 -5.16
C LYS A 55 10.58 -19.85 -5.51
N HIS A 56 10.04 -20.05 -6.72
CA HIS A 56 9.50 -21.32 -7.19
C HIS A 56 8.36 -21.89 -6.34
N THR A 57 7.58 -21.03 -5.67
CA THR A 57 6.38 -21.41 -4.90
C THR A 57 5.12 -20.84 -5.55
N PHE A 58 4.00 -21.55 -5.42
CA PHE A 58 2.69 -21.01 -5.84
C PHE A 58 2.22 -19.99 -4.81
N SER A 59 1.89 -18.78 -5.26
CA SER A 59 1.47 -17.69 -4.39
C SER A 59 0.48 -16.76 -5.08
N ILE A 60 -0.25 -16.01 -4.26
CA ILE A 60 -0.90 -14.76 -4.65
C ILE A 60 -0.17 -13.60 -3.99
N VAL A 61 -0.33 -12.40 -4.54
CA VAL A 61 0.22 -11.17 -3.98
C VAL A 61 -0.85 -10.49 -3.13
N LEU A 62 -0.45 -10.11 -1.91
CA LEU A 62 -1.11 -9.14 -1.05
C LEU A 62 -0.32 -7.85 -1.16
N MET A 63 -0.93 -6.81 -1.74
CA MET A 63 -0.40 -5.46 -1.76
C MET A 63 -1.00 -4.71 -0.58
N ALA A 64 -0.19 -4.08 0.26
CA ALA A 64 -0.68 -3.38 1.44
C ALA A 64 -0.07 -1.98 1.55
N VAL A 65 -0.89 -1.04 2.01
CA VAL A 65 -0.44 0.25 2.55
C VAL A 65 -0.58 0.21 4.06
N VAL A 66 0.49 0.56 4.76
CA VAL A 66 0.54 0.57 6.23
C VAL A 66 0.85 1.96 6.78
N ASP A 67 0.39 2.22 8.00
CA ASP A 67 0.74 3.41 8.76
C ASP A 67 2.13 3.29 9.43
N SER A 68 2.53 4.33 10.15
CA SER A 68 3.80 4.39 10.89
C SER A 68 3.92 3.39 12.05
N ASP A 69 2.81 2.72 12.41
CA ASP A 69 2.69 1.69 13.44
C ASP A 69 2.54 0.28 12.87
N TYR A 70 2.81 0.11 11.57
CA TYR A 70 2.69 -1.16 10.85
C TYR A 70 1.25 -1.69 10.79
N LYS A 71 0.24 -0.84 10.97
CA LYS A 71 -1.17 -1.22 10.83
C LYS A 71 -1.62 -1.02 9.40
N PHE A 72 -2.42 -1.97 8.90
CA PHE A 72 -2.99 -1.87 7.56
C PHE A 72 -3.97 -0.70 7.46
N ILE A 73 -3.75 0.15 6.47
CA ILE A 73 -4.68 1.21 6.06
C ILE A 73 -5.60 0.67 4.97
N THR A 74 -5.01 0.06 3.94
CA THR A 74 -5.72 -0.59 2.84
C THR A 74 -4.91 -1.74 2.29
N ILE A 75 -5.59 -2.75 1.77
CA ILE A 75 -4.95 -3.90 1.14
C ILE A 75 -5.68 -4.27 -0.16
N ASP A 76 -4.95 -4.88 -1.08
CA ASP A 76 -5.45 -5.55 -2.28
C ASP A 76 -4.87 -6.96 -2.33
N VAL A 77 -5.70 -7.98 -2.54
CA VAL A 77 -5.30 -9.39 -2.40
C VAL A 77 -5.85 -10.19 -3.57
N GLY A 78 -4.99 -11.00 -4.18
CA GLY A 78 -5.42 -12.00 -5.17
C GLY A 78 -4.69 -11.95 -6.50
N SER A 79 -3.85 -10.94 -6.71
CA SER A 79 -2.97 -10.89 -7.89
C SER A 79 -2.08 -12.13 -7.97
N GLN A 80 -1.80 -12.58 -9.19
CA GLN A 80 -1.04 -13.80 -9.40
C GLN A 80 0.41 -13.64 -8.94
N GLY A 81 0.98 -14.67 -8.30
CA GLY A 81 2.34 -14.64 -7.75
C GLY A 81 3.48 -14.42 -8.74
N ARG A 82 3.21 -14.45 -10.05
CA ARG A 82 4.20 -14.10 -11.09
C ARG A 82 4.38 -12.58 -11.26
N PHE A 83 3.43 -11.78 -10.80
CA PHE A 83 3.44 -10.34 -11.04
C PHE A 83 4.36 -9.62 -10.06
N SER A 84 5.09 -8.61 -10.56
CA SER A 84 5.88 -7.72 -9.73
C SER A 84 5.01 -6.71 -9.00
N ASP A 85 5.55 -6.09 -7.95
CA ASP A 85 4.82 -5.08 -7.16
C ASP A 85 4.34 -3.91 -8.01
N GLY A 86 5.17 -3.45 -8.97
CA GLY A 86 4.76 -2.40 -9.90
C GLY A 86 3.58 -2.81 -10.79
N ASN A 87 3.52 -4.06 -11.24
CA ASN A 87 2.39 -4.56 -12.02
C ASN A 87 1.12 -4.68 -11.18
N VAL A 88 1.25 -5.21 -9.95
CA VAL A 88 0.14 -5.33 -9.00
C VAL A 88 -0.40 -3.96 -8.59
N PHE A 89 0.48 -2.99 -8.33
CA PHE A 89 0.07 -1.63 -7.98
C PHE A 89 -0.66 -0.95 -9.15
N SER A 90 -0.03 -0.89 -10.33
CA SER A 90 -0.57 -0.16 -11.49
C SER A 90 -1.91 -0.69 -12.01
N THR A 91 -2.19 -1.97 -11.81
CA THR A 91 -3.46 -2.61 -12.21
C THR A 91 -4.45 -2.78 -11.06
N GLY A 92 -4.03 -2.50 -9.83
CA GLY A 92 -4.81 -2.72 -8.61
C GLY A 92 -5.80 -1.60 -8.29
N VAL A 93 -6.66 -1.86 -7.30
CA VAL A 93 -7.71 -0.92 -6.88
C VAL A 93 -7.12 0.37 -6.32
N LEU A 94 -5.97 0.28 -5.64
CA LEU A 94 -5.32 1.43 -5.02
C LEU A 94 -4.89 2.48 -6.06
N ALA A 95 -4.19 2.08 -7.12
CA ALA A 95 -3.76 3.00 -8.16
C ALA A 95 -4.96 3.62 -8.89
N LYS A 96 -6.01 2.83 -9.15
CA LYS A 96 -7.24 3.36 -9.73
C LYS A 96 -7.86 4.44 -8.83
N LYS A 97 -8.04 4.18 -7.54
CA LYS A 97 -8.60 5.17 -6.61
C LYS A 97 -7.72 6.43 -6.48
N LEU A 98 -6.41 6.27 -6.57
CA LEU A 98 -5.45 7.37 -6.56
C LEU A 98 -5.63 8.27 -7.80
N LEU A 99 -5.70 7.68 -8.99
CA LEU A 99 -5.88 8.39 -10.26
C LEU A 99 -7.28 9.02 -10.39
N ASP A 100 -8.30 8.36 -9.87
CA ASP A 100 -9.69 8.85 -9.89
C ASP A 100 -9.95 9.91 -8.78
N HIS A 101 -8.93 10.28 -8.00
CA HIS A 101 -9.04 11.19 -6.84
C HIS A 101 -10.08 10.75 -5.79
N THR A 102 -10.37 9.46 -5.70
CA THR A 102 -11.37 8.92 -4.77
C THR A 102 -10.77 8.44 -3.46
N LEU A 103 -9.47 8.55 -3.22
CA LEU A 103 -8.83 8.16 -1.95
C LEU A 103 -9.05 9.15 -0.79
N HIS A 104 -9.68 10.31 -1.02
CA HIS A 104 -9.84 11.39 -0.02
C HIS A 104 -8.49 11.86 0.57
N LEU A 105 -7.45 11.94 -0.28
CA LEU A 105 -6.15 12.44 0.17
C LEU A 105 -6.24 13.94 0.51
N PRO A 106 -5.47 14.40 1.52
CA PRO A 106 -5.39 15.82 1.82
C PRO A 106 -4.82 16.60 0.64
N ALA A 107 -5.25 17.86 0.50
CA ALA A 107 -4.70 18.75 -0.49
C ALA A 107 -3.18 18.94 -0.27
N PRO A 108 -2.40 19.12 -1.35
CA PRO A 108 -0.97 19.44 -1.24
C PRO A 108 -0.75 20.67 -0.36
N THR A 109 0.25 20.60 0.52
CA THR A 109 0.67 21.73 1.36
C THR A 109 2.19 21.88 1.29
N GLU A 110 2.69 23.10 1.48
CA GLU A 110 4.12 23.37 1.46
C GLU A 110 4.82 22.60 2.58
N MET A 111 5.95 21.97 2.24
CA MET A 111 6.83 21.44 3.27
C MET A 111 7.41 22.61 4.06
N ARG A 112 7.17 22.62 5.37
CA ARG A 112 7.83 23.58 6.25
C ARG A 112 9.35 23.39 6.14
N PRO A 113 10.14 24.48 6.05
CA PRO A 113 11.58 24.37 6.04
C PRO A 113 12.05 23.57 7.26
N SER A 114 12.69 22.43 7.03
CA SER A 114 13.26 21.67 8.14
C SER A 114 14.44 22.46 8.69
N HIS A 115 14.40 22.85 9.97
CA HIS A 115 15.55 23.42 10.69
C HIS A 115 16.73 22.41 10.86
N TYR A 116 16.72 21.28 10.16
CA TYR A 116 17.59 20.12 10.36
C TYR A 116 18.61 19.88 9.23
N LEU A 117 18.97 20.91 8.47
CA LEU A 117 20.18 20.89 7.64
C LEU A 117 21.15 21.94 8.15
N ARG A 118 21.84 21.60 9.25
CA ARG A 118 23.23 22.01 9.46
C ARG A 118 24.09 20.80 9.18
N ILE A 119 24.48 20.66 7.92
CA ILE A 119 25.71 19.95 7.54
C ILE A 119 26.88 20.91 7.72
#